data_AF-A0A654C4T5-F1
#
_entry.id   AF-A0A654C4T5-F1
#
_cell.length_a   1.000
_cell.length_b   1.000
_cell.length_c   1.000
_cell.angle_alpha   90.00
_cell.angle_beta   90.00
_cell.angle_gamma   90.00
#
_symmetry.space_group_name_H-M   'P 1'
#
loop_
_entity.id
_entity.type
_entity.pdbx_description
1 polymer ?
#
loop_
_entity_poly.entity_id
_entity_poly.type
_entity_poly.pdbx_seq_one_letter_code
_entity_poly.pdbx_strand_id
1 'polypeptide(L)'
;MDTLNIALFLWKIGLTSSDNLIAWVDNIIFSSTNPEQELVELSLNSPDICLKRPSYDFLARPAALSFSEEFCLRASVLDISSMESTNLFIKWATSYCMGENLDDPLVMFCYKLEDLGGIHNGSQKQILFLSENIQNLMPHCLEFANTIFSQVQGLKLSYEVRS
;
A
#
# COMPACT_ATOMS: atom_id res chain seq x y z
N MET A 1 8.99 -10.69 8.41
CA MET A 1 9.13 -9.30 7.95
C MET A 1 9.04 -8.43 9.18
N ASP A 2 9.85 -7.38 9.29
CA ASP A 2 9.82 -6.53 10.49
C ASP A 2 8.53 -5.68 10.49
N THR A 3 7.87 -5.56 11.65
CA THR A 3 6.60 -4.84 11.78
C THR A 3 6.74 -3.35 11.43
N LEU A 4 7.85 -2.72 11.82
CA LEU A 4 8.13 -1.33 11.48
C LEU A 4 8.36 -1.17 9.98
N ASN A 5 9.05 -2.13 9.35
CA ASN A 5 9.24 -2.13 7.89
C ASN A 5 7.90 -2.24 7.14
N ILE A 6 6.94 -3.02 7.65
CA ILE A 6 5.57 -3.09 7.11
C ILE A 6 4.86 -1.75 7.29
N ALA A 7 4.89 -1.16 8.49
CA ALA A 7 4.24 0.12 8.75
C ALA A 7 4.80 1.24 7.85
N LEU A 8 6.13 1.28 7.67
CA LEU A 8 6.81 2.17 6.74
C LEU A 8 6.43 1.92 5.28
N PHE A 9 6.21 0.66 4.88
CA PHE A 9 5.70 0.34 3.55
C PHE A 9 4.29 0.89 3.35
N LEU A 10 3.36 0.60 4.25
CA LEU A 10 1.98 1.11 4.20
C LEU A 10 1.94 2.63 4.13
N TRP A 11 2.81 3.30 4.88
CA TRP A 11 2.99 4.76 4.82
C TRP A 11 3.52 5.22 3.46
N LYS A 12 4.53 4.54 2.91
CA LYS A 12 5.12 4.85 1.61
C LYS A 12 4.10 4.74 0.48
N ILE A 13 3.26 3.72 0.51
CA ILE A 13 2.24 3.49 -0.53
C ILE A 13 0.96 4.32 -0.33
N GLY A 14 0.88 5.11 0.76
CA GLY A 14 -0.24 6.01 1.04
C GLY A 14 -1.43 5.34 1.71
N LEU A 15 -1.25 4.21 2.38
CA LEU A 15 -2.30 3.55 3.17
C LEU A 15 -2.33 3.97 4.64
N THR A 16 -1.39 4.81 5.08
CA THR A 16 -1.45 5.51 6.36
C THR A 16 -0.74 6.87 6.23
N SER A 17 -1.23 7.86 6.96
CA SER A 17 -0.57 9.16 7.08
C SER A 17 0.67 9.08 7.99
N SER A 18 1.52 10.11 7.93
CA SER A 18 2.64 10.26 8.88
C SER A 18 2.14 10.37 10.32
N ASP A 19 1.05 11.10 10.56
CA ASP A 19 0.48 11.28 11.90
C ASP A 19 -0.05 9.97 12.48
N ASN A 20 -0.73 9.16 11.66
CA ASN A 20 -1.22 7.85 12.07
C ASN A 20 -0.06 6.89 12.36
N LEU A 21 1.01 6.94 11.56
CA LEU A 21 2.22 6.14 11.79
C LEU A 21 2.92 6.56 13.09
N ILE A 22 3.12 7.85 13.31
CA ILE A 22 3.75 8.40 14.53
C ILE A 22 2.90 8.02 15.77
N ALA A 23 1.59 8.23 15.73
CA ALA A 23 0.72 7.86 16.83
C ALA A 23 0.75 6.35 17.14
N TRP A 24 0.89 5.51 16.12
CA TRP A 24 1.05 4.07 16.29
C TRP A 24 2.41 3.72 16.94
N VAL A 25 3.50 4.35 16.48
CA VAL A 25 4.84 4.20 17.07
C VAL A 25 4.85 4.65 18.53
N ASP A 26 4.25 5.81 18.84
CA ASP A 26 4.16 6.34 20.21
C ASP A 26 3.49 5.34 21.15
N ASN A 27 2.38 4.73 20.74
CA ASN A 27 1.69 3.71 21.54
C ASN A 27 2.58 2.48 21.84
N ILE A 28 3.43 2.07 20.89
CA ILE A 28 4.40 0.98 21.09
C ILE A 28 5.48 1.41 22.08
N ILE A 29 6.01 2.62 21.95
CA ILE A 29 7.00 3.18 22.87
C ILE A 29 6.45 3.23 24.29
N PHE A 30 5.23 3.77 24.48
CA PHE A 30 4.58 3.86 25.78
C PHE A 30 4.33 2.48 26.42
N SER A 31 4.14 1.45 25.61
CA SER A 31 3.88 0.09 26.07
C SER A 31 5.17 -0.73 26.31
N SER A 32 6.33 -0.20 25.93
CA SER A 32 7.62 -0.88 26.03
C SER A 32 8.45 -0.35 27.19
N THR A 33 9.09 -1.25 27.95
CA THR A 33 10.05 -0.87 28.99
C THR A 33 11.41 -0.47 28.43
N ASN A 34 11.72 -0.87 27.20
CA ASN A 34 12.97 -0.56 26.51
C ASN A 34 12.67 -0.42 25.00
N PRO A 35 12.14 0.73 24.56
CA PRO A 35 11.79 0.93 23.15
C PRO A 35 13.04 0.91 22.28
N GLU A 36 12.90 0.33 21.08
CA GLU A 36 13.96 0.35 20.08
C GLU A 36 14.26 1.80 19.65
N GLN A 37 15.53 2.12 19.43
CA GLN A 37 15.96 3.47 19.10
C GLN A 37 15.28 4.00 17.83
N GLU A 38 15.04 3.14 16.85
CA GLU A 38 14.40 3.51 15.58
C GLU A 38 12.96 3.99 15.78
N LEU A 39 12.23 3.38 16.70
CA LEU A 39 10.88 3.80 17.07
C LEU A 39 10.93 5.20 17.68
N VAL A 40 11.86 5.45 18.61
CA VAL A 40 12.05 6.76 19.22
C VAL A 40 12.43 7.82 18.18
N GLU A 41 13.35 7.48 17.27
CA GLU A 41 13.75 8.38 16.19
C GLU A 41 12.59 8.72 15.25
N LEU A 42 11.75 7.74 14.91
CA LEU A 42 10.58 7.91 14.05
C LEU A 42 9.42 8.65 14.74
N SER A 43 9.32 8.57 16.06
CA SER A 43 8.38 9.39 16.84
C SER A 43 8.81 10.86 16.84
N LEU A 44 10.11 11.11 17.04
CA LEU A 44 10.68 12.46 17.13
C LEU A 44 10.88 13.15 15.78
N ASN A 45 11.02 12.39 14.70
CA ASN A 45 11.27 12.89 13.36
C ASN A 45 10.26 12.29 12.38
N SER A 46 9.87 13.03 11.34
CA SER A 46 8.96 12.46 10.34
C SER A 46 9.61 11.26 9.61
N PRO A 47 8.80 10.30 9.09
CA PRO A 47 9.35 9.16 8.37
C PRO A 47 10.15 9.57 7.12
N ASP A 48 9.78 10.68 6.47
CA ASP A 48 10.55 11.28 5.37
C ASP A 48 11.97 11.67 5.77
N ILE A 49 12.16 12.18 6.99
CA ILE A 49 13.47 12.58 7.51
C ILE A 49 14.28 11.34 7.86
N CYS A 50 13.68 10.37 8.55
CA CYS A 50 14.37 9.13 8.94
C CYS A 50 14.85 8.34 7.72
N LEU A 51 14.01 8.19 6.69
CA LEU A 51 14.34 7.40 5.50
C LEU A 51 15.39 8.05 4.59
N LYS A 52 15.65 9.36 4.72
CA LYS A 52 16.75 10.04 4.04
C LYS A 52 18.11 9.78 4.67
N ARG A 53 18.15 9.26 5.91
CA ARG A 53 19.41 8.94 6.59
C ARG A 53 20.05 7.69 5.98
N PRO A 54 21.39 7.58 6.04
CA PRO A 54 22.09 6.37 5.66
C PRO A 54 21.58 5.13 6.42
N SER A 55 21.70 3.95 5.81
CA SER A 55 21.20 2.69 6.40
C SER A 55 21.92 2.26 7.67
N TYR A 56 23.08 2.82 7.98
CA TYR A 56 23.78 2.56 9.24
C TYR A 56 23.33 3.48 10.39
N ASP A 57 22.61 4.58 10.08
CA ASP A 57 22.09 5.52 11.08
C ASP A 57 20.62 5.23 11.42
N PHE A 58 19.84 4.80 10.43
CA PHE A 58 18.49 4.29 10.59
C PHE A 58 18.41 3.02 9.74
N LEU A 59 18.19 1.84 10.32
CA LEU A 59 18.19 0.54 9.65
C LEU A 59 16.81 0.23 9.06
N ALA A 60 15.72 0.61 9.74
CA ALA A 60 14.35 0.33 9.30
C ALA A 60 14.05 0.89 7.90
N ARG A 61 13.49 0.07 7.02
CA ARG A 61 13.16 0.44 5.64
C ARG A 61 11.79 -0.10 5.26
N PRO A 62 11.02 0.62 4.41
CA PRO A 62 9.81 0.07 3.82
C PRO A 62 10.05 -1.34 3.30
N ALA A 63 9.23 -2.29 3.72
CA ALA A 63 9.28 -3.66 3.23
C ALA A 63 9.28 -3.69 1.68
N ALA A 64 10.05 -4.61 1.10
CA ALA A 64 10.04 -4.84 -0.34
C ALA A 64 8.94 -5.85 -0.66
N LEU A 65 7.76 -5.36 -1.03
CA LEU A 65 6.68 -6.17 -1.58
C LEU A 65 6.72 -6.16 -3.10
N SER A 66 6.31 -7.27 -3.70
CA SER A 66 6.07 -7.39 -5.14
C SER A 66 4.85 -6.56 -5.57
N PHE A 67 4.72 -6.33 -6.88
CA PHE A 67 3.55 -5.68 -7.46
C PHE A 67 2.24 -6.31 -6.99
N SER A 68 2.15 -7.65 -7.04
CA SER A 68 0.94 -8.40 -6.70
C SER A 68 0.57 -8.28 -5.23
N GLU A 69 1.57 -8.22 -4.34
CA GLU A 69 1.37 -8.00 -2.91
C GLU A 69 0.88 -6.56 -2.62
N GLU A 70 1.46 -5.55 -3.27
CA GLU A 70 0.98 -4.16 -3.17
C GLU A 70 -0.44 -4.02 -3.76
N PHE A 71 -0.72 -4.70 -4.88
CA PHE A 71 -2.04 -4.75 -5.49
C PHE A 71 -3.08 -5.27 -4.49
N CYS A 72 -2.77 -6.38 -3.82
CA CYS A 72 -3.65 -6.97 -2.81
C CYS A 72 -3.96 -5.97 -1.69
N LEU A 73 -2.94 -5.25 -1.19
CA LEU A 73 -3.12 -4.25 -0.14
C LEU A 73 -3.99 -3.09 -0.61
N ARG A 74 -3.71 -2.51 -1.78
CA ARG A 74 -4.50 -1.40 -2.33
C ARG A 74 -5.93 -1.82 -2.67
N ALA A 75 -6.12 -3.02 -3.23
CA ALA A 75 -7.44 -3.56 -3.56
C ALA A 75 -8.28 -3.81 -2.30
N SER A 76 -7.66 -4.24 -1.19
CA SER A 76 -8.36 -4.50 0.07
C SER A 76 -9.01 -3.27 0.71
N VAL A 77 -8.51 -2.07 0.39
CA VAL A 77 -9.01 -0.79 0.90
C VAL A 77 -9.64 0.08 -0.19
N LEU A 78 -9.80 -0.46 -1.40
CA LEU A 78 -10.37 0.24 -2.53
C LEU A 78 -11.86 0.50 -2.29
N ASP A 79 -12.25 1.77 -2.33
CA ASP A 79 -13.66 2.13 -2.41
C ASP A 79 -14.08 2.28 -3.87
N ILE A 80 -14.67 1.21 -4.42
CA ILE A 80 -15.12 1.18 -5.81
C ILE A 80 -16.32 2.10 -6.09
N SER A 81 -17.02 2.56 -5.03
CA SER A 81 -18.08 3.55 -5.17
C SER A 81 -17.53 4.97 -5.33
N SER A 82 -16.28 5.20 -4.92
CA SER A 82 -15.57 6.45 -5.12
C SER A 82 -14.87 6.46 -6.48
N MET A 83 -15.36 7.34 -7.36
CA MET A 83 -14.75 7.62 -8.67
C MET A 83 -13.27 8.01 -8.54
N GLU A 84 -12.94 8.81 -7.53
CA GLU A 84 -11.57 9.26 -7.28
C GLU A 84 -10.67 8.10 -6.86
N SER A 85 -11.08 7.33 -5.85
CA SER A 85 -10.34 6.15 -5.37
C SER A 85 -10.11 5.14 -6.50
N THR A 86 -11.16 4.88 -7.29
CA THR A 86 -11.13 3.97 -8.43
C THR A 86 -10.15 4.43 -9.50
N ASN A 87 -10.19 5.70 -9.90
CA ASN A 87 -9.28 6.22 -10.93
C ASN A 87 -7.82 6.21 -10.46
N LEU A 88 -7.56 6.53 -9.20
CA LEU A 88 -6.22 6.47 -8.62
C LEU A 88 -5.68 5.04 -8.59
N PHE A 89 -6.52 4.07 -8.21
CA PHE A 89 -6.17 2.67 -8.23
C PHE A 89 -5.86 2.18 -9.65
N ILE A 90 -6.72 2.48 -10.63
CA ILE A 90 -6.51 2.10 -12.03
C ILE A 90 -5.19 2.68 -12.54
N LYS A 91 -4.97 3.99 -12.33
CA LYS A 91 -3.74 4.67 -12.77
C LYS A 91 -2.49 4.02 -12.18
N TRP A 92 -2.50 3.73 -10.88
CA TRP A 92 -1.39 3.03 -10.24
C TRP A 92 -1.23 1.63 -10.82
N ALA A 93 -2.30 0.85 -10.88
CA ALA A 93 -2.27 -0.55 -11.29
C ALA A 93 -1.75 -0.72 -12.72
N THR A 94 -2.19 0.11 -13.68
CA THR A 94 -1.72 0.02 -15.06
C THR A 94 -0.32 0.56 -15.28
N SER A 95 0.13 1.50 -14.44
CA SER A 95 1.51 2.03 -14.53
C SER A 95 2.52 1.05 -13.93
N TYR A 96 2.19 0.44 -12.79
CA TYR A 96 3.11 -0.38 -12.00
C TYR A 96 3.09 -1.86 -12.39
N CYS A 97 2.12 -2.32 -13.20
CA CYS A 97 2.16 -3.68 -13.75
C CYS A 97 3.12 -3.84 -14.94
N MET A 98 3.64 -2.73 -15.47
CA MET A 98 4.47 -2.75 -16.69
C MET A 98 5.84 -3.38 -16.43
N GLY A 99 6.14 -4.46 -17.14
CA GLY A 99 7.40 -5.20 -16.99
C GLY A 99 7.38 -6.26 -15.89
N GLU A 100 6.24 -6.45 -15.22
CA GLU A 100 6.01 -7.54 -14.27
C GLU A 100 5.75 -8.88 -14.98
N ASN A 101 5.69 -9.96 -14.22
CA ASN A 101 5.52 -11.31 -14.76
C ASN A 101 4.12 -11.53 -15.38
N LEU A 102 4.06 -11.81 -16.69
CA LEU A 102 2.81 -12.07 -17.41
C LEU A 102 2.13 -13.40 -17.05
N ASP A 103 2.81 -14.30 -16.35
CA ASP A 103 2.18 -15.51 -15.80
C ASP A 103 1.30 -15.20 -14.57
N ASP A 104 1.42 -14.00 -13.98
CA ASP A 104 0.61 -13.56 -12.86
C ASP A 104 -0.78 -13.07 -13.34
N PRO A 105 -1.89 -13.67 -12.86
CA PRO A 105 -3.24 -13.23 -13.21
C PRO A 105 -3.54 -11.76 -12.89
N LEU A 106 -2.94 -11.19 -11.84
CA LEU A 106 -3.11 -9.79 -11.46
C LEU A 106 -2.44 -8.86 -12.46
N VAL A 107 -1.25 -9.23 -12.94
CA VAL A 107 -0.54 -8.47 -13.98
C VAL A 107 -1.36 -8.50 -15.27
N MET A 108 -1.83 -9.67 -15.71
CA MET A 108 -2.67 -9.80 -16.89
C MET A 108 -4.00 -9.04 -16.77
N PHE A 109 -4.57 -8.97 -15.58
CA PHE A 109 -5.74 -8.15 -15.29
C PHE A 109 -5.45 -6.65 -15.51
N CYS A 110 -4.31 -6.16 -15.05
CA CYS A 110 -3.90 -4.77 -15.22
C CYS A 110 -3.56 -4.40 -16.67
N TYR A 111 -2.95 -5.30 -17.44
CA TYR A 111 -2.76 -5.09 -18.89
C TYR A 111 -4.10 -4.91 -19.62
N LYS A 112 -5.12 -5.70 -19.27
CA LYS A 112 -6.47 -5.52 -19.83
C LYS A 112 -7.08 -4.17 -19.44
N LEU A 113 -6.85 -3.71 -18.21
CA LEU A 113 -7.25 -2.36 -17.81
C LEU A 113 -6.56 -1.30 -18.66
N GLU A 114 -5.26 -1.41 -18.92
CA GLU A 114 -4.53 -0.45 -19.76
C GLU A 114 -5.06 -0.43 -21.20
N ASP A 115 -5.28 -1.59 -21.81
CA ASP A 115 -5.84 -1.72 -23.16
C ASP A 115 -7.20 -1.01 -23.30
N LEU A 116 -8.03 -1.07 -22.24
CA LEU A 116 -9.32 -0.38 -22.19
C LEU A 116 -9.18 1.15 -22.02
N GLY A 117 -8.05 1.67 -21.57
CA GLY A 117 -7.81 3.10 -21.41
C GLY A 117 -7.66 3.85 -22.74
N GLY A 118 -7.07 3.20 -23.75
CA GLY A 118 -6.73 3.81 -25.05
C GLY A 118 -7.90 3.98 -26.04
N ILE A 119 -9.11 3.55 -25.69
CA ILE A 119 -10.28 3.55 -26.58
C ILE A 119 -11.30 4.65 -26.22
N HIS A 120 -12.22 4.94 -27.14
CA HIS A 120 -13.32 5.88 -26.87
C HIS A 120 -14.11 5.45 -25.62
N ASN A 121 -14.32 6.39 -24.69
CA ASN A 121 -14.86 6.18 -23.34
C ASN A 121 -14.01 5.24 -22.46
N GLY A 122 -12.69 5.25 -22.64
CA GLY A 122 -11.78 4.30 -21.98
C GLY A 122 -11.89 4.29 -20.46
N SER A 123 -11.91 5.45 -19.80
CA SER A 123 -12.04 5.53 -18.33
C SER A 123 -13.31 4.86 -17.80
N GLN A 124 -14.46 5.04 -18.48
CA GLN A 124 -15.72 4.40 -18.09
C GLN A 124 -15.65 2.88 -18.25
N LYS A 125 -14.99 2.40 -19.31
CA LYS A 125 -14.80 0.97 -19.56
C LYS A 125 -13.84 0.34 -18.56
N GLN A 126 -12.77 1.04 -18.17
CA GLN A 126 -11.85 0.59 -17.12
C GLN A 126 -12.57 0.45 -15.78
N ILE A 127 -13.38 1.44 -15.39
CA ILE A 127 -14.16 1.40 -14.14
C ILE A 127 -15.16 0.25 -14.16
N LEU A 128 -15.89 0.07 -15.26
CA LEU A 128 -16.85 -1.03 -15.40
C LEU A 128 -16.15 -2.39 -15.35
N PHE A 129 -15.05 -2.55 -16.08
CA PHE A 129 -14.28 -3.80 -16.06
C PHE A 129 -13.74 -4.09 -14.66
N LEU A 130 -13.20 -3.10 -13.96
CA LEU A 130 -12.74 -3.24 -12.58
C LEU A 130 -13.88 -3.72 -11.67
N SER A 131 -15.04 -3.08 -11.73
CA SER A 131 -16.16 -3.40 -10.83
C SER A 131 -16.75 -4.79 -11.07
N GLU A 132 -16.80 -5.24 -12.32
CA GLU A 132 -17.29 -6.57 -12.67
C GLU A 132 -16.33 -7.70 -12.28
N ASN A 133 -15.02 -7.43 -12.26
CA ASN A 133 -14.02 -8.49 -12.20
C ASN A 133 -13.19 -8.51 -10.90
N ILE A 134 -13.08 -7.39 -10.17
CA ILE A 134 -12.23 -7.31 -8.97
C ILE A 134 -12.67 -8.29 -7.89
N GLN A 135 -13.97 -8.57 -7.77
CA GLN A 135 -14.53 -9.51 -6.79
C GLN A 135 -13.95 -10.93 -6.94
N ASN A 136 -13.56 -11.34 -8.15
CA ASN A 136 -12.94 -12.64 -8.39
C ASN A 136 -11.50 -12.71 -7.87
N LEU A 137 -10.85 -11.54 -7.69
CA LEU A 137 -9.48 -11.41 -7.20
C LEU A 137 -9.43 -11.15 -5.68
N MET A 138 -10.53 -10.66 -5.10
CA MET A 138 -10.61 -10.28 -3.69
C MET A 138 -10.29 -11.39 -2.68
N PRO A 139 -10.69 -12.67 -2.84
CA PRO A 139 -10.43 -13.68 -1.82
C PRO A 139 -8.94 -13.81 -1.49
N HIS A 140 -8.08 -13.85 -2.52
CA HIS A 140 -6.64 -13.88 -2.35
C HIS A 140 -6.09 -12.57 -1.80
N CYS A 141 -6.58 -11.44 -2.31
CA CYS A 141 -6.13 -10.11 -1.87
C CYS A 141 -6.41 -9.87 -0.39
N LEU A 142 -7.61 -10.25 0.09
CA LEU A 142 -8.02 -10.09 1.47
C LEU A 142 -7.22 -11.01 2.41
N GLU A 143 -6.94 -12.24 2.01
CA GLU A 143 -6.11 -13.16 2.81
C GLU A 143 -4.70 -12.58 3.04
N PHE A 144 -4.06 -12.10 1.97
CA PHE A 144 -2.76 -11.44 2.08
C PHE A 144 -2.83 -10.16 2.92
N ALA A 145 -3.78 -9.27 2.61
CA ALA A 145 -3.93 -8.00 3.32
C ALA A 145 -4.19 -8.21 4.81
N ASN A 146 -5.04 -9.17 5.19
CA ASN A 146 -5.28 -9.51 6.59
C ASN A 146 -4.00 -9.97 7.29
N THR A 147 -3.17 -10.76 6.62
CA THR A 147 -1.87 -11.20 7.16
C THR A 147 -0.96 -10.01 7.43
N ILE A 148 -0.90 -9.04 6.52
CA ILE A 148 -0.10 -7.81 6.69
C ILE A 148 -0.69 -6.91 7.79
N PHE A 149 -1.99 -6.61 7.76
CA PHE A 149 -2.62 -5.72 8.73
C PHE A 149 -2.62 -6.28 10.15
N SER A 150 -2.64 -7.62 10.30
CA SER A 150 -2.50 -8.28 11.60
C SER A 150 -1.13 -8.08 12.25
N GLN A 151 -0.09 -7.78 11.47
CA GLN A 151 1.25 -7.50 12.01
C GLN A 151 1.35 -6.07 12.57
N VAL A 152 0.62 -5.12 11.99
CA VAL A 152 0.60 -3.70 12.39
C VAL A 152 -0.71 -3.33 13.11
N GLN A 153 -1.18 -4.18 14.03
CA GLN A 153 -2.42 -3.93 14.77
C GLN A 153 -2.41 -2.54 15.44
N GLY A 154 -3.55 -1.85 15.34
CA GLY A 154 -3.74 -0.51 15.88
C GLY A 154 -3.26 0.62 14.96
N LEU A 155 -2.55 0.32 13.86
CA LEU A 155 -2.20 1.33 12.86
C LEU A 155 -3.47 1.75 12.11
N LYS A 156 -3.79 3.04 12.15
CA LYS A 156 -4.96 3.58 11.44
C LYS A 156 -4.65 3.70 9.96
N LEU A 157 -5.44 3.01 9.14
CA LEU A 157 -5.35 3.12 7.69
C LEU A 157 -6.10 4.36 7.19
N SER A 158 -5.52 5.04 6.21
CA SER A 158 -6.09 6.19 5.52
C SER A 158 -5.53 6.22 4.10
N TYR A 159 -6.39 6.30 3.08
CA TYR A 159 -5.94 6.40 1.69
C TYR A 159 -5.54 7.84 1.38
N GLU A 160 -4.24 8.12 1.34
CA GLU A 160 -3.67 9.41 0.94
C GLU A 160 -2.90 9.25 -0.36
N VAL A 161 -3.16 10.11 -1.34
CA VAL A 161 -2.35 10.14 -2.57
C VAL A 161 -0.99 10.73 -2.22
N ARG A 162 0.03 9.89 -2.20
CA ARG A 162 1.43 10.31 -2.10
C ARG A 162 2.06 10.27 -3.48
N SER A 163 2.45 11.44 -3.97
CA SER A 163 3.06 11.69 -5.28
C SER A 163 4.52 11.28 -5.32
#